data_AF-A0A401IC21-F1
#
_entry.id   AF-A0A401IC21-F1
#
_cell.length_a   1.000
_cell.length_b   1.000
_cell.length_c   1.000
_cell.angle_alpha   90.00
_cell.angle_beta   90.00
_cell.angle_gamma   90.00
#
_symmetry.space_group_name_H-M   'P 1'
#
loop_
_entity.id
_entity.type
_entity.pdbx_description
1 polymer ?
#
loop_
_entity_poly.entity_id
_entity_poly.type
_entity_poly.pdbx_seq_one_letter_code
_entity_poly.pdbx_strand_id
1 'polypeptide(L)'
;MKETFLTWLNRLLVADVFLVLFAFLWFAVAVIGHSIGFPLGFDLWYKLWQPVFNPAIGILFLGAFLSWLIGKISKQFDTNSN
;
A
#
# COMPACT_ATOMS: atom_id res chain seq x y z
N MET A 1 20.01 -6.55 -15.96
CA MET A 1 19.41 -7.32 -14.83
C MET A 1 18.75 -6.44 -13.77
N LYS A 2 19.41 -5.37 -13.27
CA LYS A 2 18.83 -4.44 -12.27
C LYS A 2 17.55 -3.74 -12.76
N GLU A 3 17.48 -3.41 -14.04
CA GLU A 3 16.37 -2.65 -14.65
C GLU A 3 15.09 -3.49 -14.73
N THR A 4 15.23 -4.77 -15.02
CA THR A 4 14.12 -5.75 -15.00
C THR A 4 13.58 -5.91 -13.58
N PHE A 5 14.45 -5.98 -12.57
CA PHE A 5 14.05 -6.07 -11.16
C PHE A 5 13.29 -4.82 -10.70
N LEU A 6 13.80 -3.62 -11.01
CA LEU A 6 13.12 -2.36 -10.69
C LEU A 6 11.77 -2.25 -11.38
N THR A 7 11.65 -2.70 -12.63
CA THR A 7 10.39 -2.71 -13.37
C THR A 7 9.36 -3.65 -12.72
N TRP A 8 9.81 -4.83 -12.29
CA TRP A 8 8.95 -5.81 -11.64
C TRP A 8 8.51 -5.35 -10.25
N LEU A 9 9.43 -4.76 -9.48
CA LEU A 9 9.14 -4.15 -8.19
C LEU A 9 8.13 -3.00 -8.31
N ASN A 10 8.30 -2.12 -9.31
CA ASN A 10 7.36 -1.03 -9.56
C ASN A 10 5.96 -1.58 -9.91
N ARG A 11 5.89 -2.63 -10.74
CA ARG A 11 4.63 -3.26 -11.09
C ARG A 11 3.95 -3.92 -9.87
N LEU A 12 4.73 -4.55 -9.00
CA LEU A 12 4.25 -5.12 -7.74
C LEU A 12 3.73 -4.01 -6.81
N LEU A 13 4.46 -2.91 -6.64
CA LEU A 13 4.04 -1.77 -5.84
C LEU A 13 2.73 -1.17 -6.35
N VAL A 14 2.61 -0.98 -7.68
CA VAL A 14 1.38 -0.47 -8.29
C VAL A 14 0.22 -1.44 -8.04
N ALA A 15 0.42 -2.74 -8.23
CA ALA A 15 -0.60 -3.75 -7.92
C ALA A 15 -0.99 -3.75 -6.43
N ASP A 16 -0.03 -3.56 -5.54
CA ASP A 16 -0.23 -3.48 -4.09
C ASP A 16 -1.05 -2.24 -3.68
N VAL A 17 -0.81 -1.08 -4.32
CA VAL A 17 -1.65 0.12 -4.14
C VAL A 17 -3.10 -0.17 -4.53
N PHE A 18 -3.33 -0.80 -5.68
CA PHE A 18 -4.68 -1.15 -6.11
C PHE A 18 -5.34 -2.14 -5.16
N LEU A 19 -4.59 -3.10 -4.62
CA LEU A 19 -5.07 -4.05 -3.62
C LEU A 19 -5.52 -3.33 -2.35
N VAL A 20 -4.73 -2.39 -1.83
CA VAL A 20 -5.07 -1.61 -0.64
C VAL A 20 -6.31 -0.72 -0.88
N LEU A 21 -6.40 -0.08 -2.05
CA LEU A 21 -7.59 0.70 -2.42
C LEU A 21 -8.84 -0.17 -2.54
N PHE A 22 -8.72 -1.35 -3.16
CA PHE A 22 -9.81 -2.31 -3.25
C PHE A 22 -10.24 -2.81 -1.88
N ALA A 23 -9.28 -3.10 -0.99
CA ALA A 23 -9.54 -3.46 0.39
C ALA A 23 -10.35 -2.38 1.10
N PHE A 24 -10.02 -1.11 0.88
CA PHE A 24 -10.70 0.02 1.48
C PHE A 24 -12.14 0.18 0.95
N LEU A 25 -12.35 0.00 -0.35
CA LEU A 25 -13.70 -0.02 -0.94
C LEU A 25 -14.53 -1.20 -0.40
N TRP A 26 -13.94 -2.40 -0.35
CA TRP A 26 -14.59 -3.57 0.22
C TRP A 26 -14.96 -3.33 1.68
N PHE A 27 -14.07 -2.71 2.47
CA PHE A 27 -14.35 -2.34 3.84
C PHE A 27 -15.57 -1.42 3.95
N ALA A 28 -15.62 -0.36 3.14
CA ALA A 28 -16.75 0.56 3.13
C ALA A 28 -18.08 -0.16 2.84
N VAL A 29 -18.10 -1.05 1.83
CA VAL A 29 -19.28 -1.85 1.51
C VAL A 29 -19.63 -2.82 2.65
N ALA A 30 -18.62 -3.46 3.25
CA ALA A 30 -18.80 -4.42 4.34
C ALA A 30 -19.34 -3.77 5.61
N VAL A 31 -18.91 -2.55 5.95
CA VAL A 31 -19.43 -1.78 7.08
C VAL A 31 -20.89 -1.39 6.85
N ILE A 32 -21.24 -0.94 5.64
CA ILE A 32 -22.63 -0.65 5.28
C ILE A 32 -23.48 -1.92 5.36
N GLY A 33 -22.99 -3.06 4.85
CA GLY A 33 -23.66 -4.35 4.96
C GLY A 33 -23.90 -4.80 6.39
N HIS A 34 -22.88 -4.67 7.24
CA HIS A 34 -22.96 -5.02 8.65
C HIS A 34 -24.03 -4.20 9.38
N SER A 35 -24.18 -2.92 9.03
CA SER A 35 -25.24 -2.07 9.59
C SER A 35 -26.67 -2.51 9.23
N ILE A 36 -26.82 -3.28 8.15
CA ILE A 36 -28.10 -3.82 7.66
C ILE A 36 -28.32 -5.27 8.16
N GLY A 37 -27.43 -5.78 9.02
CA GLY A 37 -27.52 -7.13 9.60
C GLY A 37 -27.05 -8.25 8.67
N PHE A 38 -26.46 -7.91 7.52
CA PHE A 38 -25.92 -8.88 6.57
C PHE A 38 -24.39 -8.87 6.64
N PRO A 39 -23.73 -9.98 7.04
CA PRO A 39 -22.28 -10.06 7.04
C PRO A 39 -21.79 -10.20 5.59
N LEU A 40 -21.78 -9.10 4.83
CA LEU A 40 -21.33 -9.00 3.43
C LEU A 40 -19.80 -9.19 3.30
N GLY A 41 -19.24 -10.20 3.96
CA GLY A 41 -17.81 -10.46 3.96
C GLY A 41 -17.00 -9.55 4.87
N PHE A 42 -17.62 -8.91 5.88
CA PHE A 42 -16.88 -8.18 6.92
C PHE A 42 -15.92 -9.09 7.68
N ASP A 43 -16.39 -10.27 8.09
CA ASP A 43 -15.57 -11.27 8.80
C ASP A 43 -14.43 -11.81 7.92
N LEU A 44 -14.72 -12.07 6.64
CA LEU A 44 -13.71 -12.47 5.66
C LEU A 44 -12.66 -11.37 5.44
N TRP A 45 -13.10 -10.12 5.28
CA TRP A 45 -12.23 -8.96 5.15
C TRP A 45 -11.34 -8.79 6.39
N TYR A 46 -11.91 -8.93 7.59
CA TYR A 46 -11.20 -8.83 8.85
C TYR A 46 -10.14 -9.93 9.00
N LYS A 47 -10.46 -11.16 8.59
CA LYS A 47 -9.49 -12.26 8.54
C LYS A 47 -8.40 -12.06 7.50
N LEU A 48 -8.72 -11.46 6.35
CA LEU A 48 -7.75 -11.11 5.30
C LEU A 48 -6.88 -9.89 5.69
N TRP A 49 -7.36 -9.06 6.63
CA TRP A 49 -6.65 -7.86 7.06
C TRP A 49 -5.29 -8.13 7.68
N GLN A 50 -5.19 -9.05 8.63
CA GLN A 50 -3.91 -9.38 9.25
C GLN A 50 -2.87 -9.97 8.29
N PRO A 51 -3.19 -10.97 7.44
CA PRO A 51 -2.21 -11.62 6.58
C PRO A 51 -2.00 -10.93 5.22
N VAL A 52 -2.95 -10.15 4.71
CA VAL A 52 -2.88 -9.57 3.36
C VAL A 52 -2.75 -8.05 3.40
N PHE A 53 -3.71 -7.36 4.02
CA PHE A 53 -3.78 -5.90 3.93
C PHE A 53 -2.74 -5.20 4.81
N ASN A 54 -2.49 -5.69 6.02
CA ASN A 54 -1.51 -5.09 6.92
C ASN A 54 -0.06 -5.19 6.37
N PRO A 55 0.40 -6.34 5.84
CA PRO A 55 1.70 -6.41 5.17
C PRO A 55 1.79 -5.55 3.91
N ALA A 56 0.74 -5.52 3.08
CA ALA A 56 0.67 -4.69 1.87
C ALA A 56 0.88 -3.20 2.21
N ILE A 57 0.11 -2.67 3.17
CA ILE A 57 0.26 -1.29 3.64
C ILE A 57 1.68 -1.03 4.16
N GLY A 58 2.28 -2.00 4.85
CA GLY A 58 3.66 -1.92 5.32
C GLY A 58 4.68 -1.75 4.18
N ILE A 59 4.51 -2.49 3.07
CA ILE A 59 5.36 -2.39 1.88
C ILE A 59 5.19 -1.03 1.20
N LEU A 60 3.95 -0.57 1.02
CA LEU A 60 3.67 0.76 0.47
C LEU A 60 4.29 1.87 1.33
N PHE A 61 4.14 1.76 2.65
CA PHE A 61 4.70 2.72 3.59
C PHE A 61 6.23 2.72 3.53
N LEU A 62 6.88 1.55 3.49
CA LEU A 62 8.32 1.43 3.29
C LEU A 62 8.76 2.07 1.96
N GLY A 63 8.06 1.78 0.86
CA GLY A 63 8.36 2.35 -0.45
C GLY A 63 8.27 3.88 -0.46
N ALA A 64 7.19 4.42 0.10
CA ALA A 64 7.00 5.87 0.25
C ALA A 64 8.05 6.49 1.19
N PHE A 65 8.35 5.84 2.31
CA PHE A 65 9.33 6.30 3.30
C PHE A 65 10.75 6.33 2.73
N LEU A 66 11.18 5.27 2.01
CA LEU A 66 12.46 5.26 1.31
C LEU A 66 12.52 6.37 0.27
N SER A 67 11.46 6.53 -0.54
CA SER A 67 11.41 7.57 -1.57
C SER A 67 11.53 8.97 -0.96
N TRP A 68 10.85 9.22 0.16
CA TRP A 68 10.97 10.46 0.92
C TRP A 68 12.38 10.66 1.50
N LEU A 69 12.96 9.62 2.10
CA LEU A 69 14.28 9.68 2.73
C LEU A 69 15.37 9.96 1.69
N ILE A 70 15.33 9.29 0.55
CA ILE A 70 16.25 9.51 -0.57
C ILE A 70 16.10 10.94 -1.10
N GLY A 71 14.86 11.39 -1.35
CA GLY A 71 14.59 12.75 -1.79
C GLY A 71 15.08 13.82 -0.81
N LYS A 72 14.95 13.58 0.50
CA LYS A 72 15.43 14.49 1.54
C LYS A 72 16.96 14.60 1.55
N ILE A 73 17.66 13.47 1.39
CA ILE A 73 19.13 13.43 1.35
C ILE A 73 19.65 14.11 0.07
N SER A 74 19.10 13.78 -1.10
CA SER A 74 19.50 14.39 -2.38
C SER A 74 19.35 15.91 -2.36
N LYS A 75 18.24 16.41 -1.80
CA LYS A 75 17.98 17.86 -1.71
C LYS A 75 18.98 18.60 -0.82
N GLN A 76 19.55 17.94 0.20
CA GLN A 76 20.61 18.52 1.02
C GLN A 76 21.97 18.58 0.31
N PHE A 77 22.29 17.60 -0.54
CA PHE A 77 23.53 17.62 -1.32
C PHE A 77 23.49 18.66 -2.45
N ASP A 78 22.36 18.83 -3.13
CA ASP A 78 22.20 19.90 -4.15
C ASP A 78 22.25 21.31 -3.56
N THR A 79 21.76 21.49 -2.32
CA THR A 79 21.76 22.80 -1.64
C THR A 79 23.17 23.25 -1.23
N ASN A 80 24.13 22.32 -1.08
CA ASN A 80 25.50 22.62 -0.65
C ASN A 80 26.48 22.86 -1.83
N SER A 81 25.97 22.80 -3.07
CA SER A 81 26.75 22.98 -4.31
C SER A 81 26.53 24.37 -4.98
N ASN A 82 25.81 25.28 -4.33
CA ASN A 82 25.61 26.67 -4.76
C ASN A 82 25.98 27.64 -3.63
#